data_AF-A0A7C8AMQ0-F1
#
_entry.id   AF-A0A7C8AMQ0-F1
#
_cell.length_a   1.000
_cell.length_b   1.000
_cell.length_c   1.000
_cell.angle_alpha   90.00
_cell.angle_beta   90.00
_cell.angle_gamma   90.00
#
_symmetry.space_group_name_H-M   'P 1'
#
loop_
_entity.id
_entity.type
_entity.pdbx_description
1 polymer ?
#
loop_
_entity_poly.entity_id
_entity_poly.type
_entity_poly.pdbx_seq_one_letter_code
_entity_poly.pdbx_strand_id
1 'polypeptide(L)'
;MVPPDQDFRTPLLVLGGARSGKSTWAESVVHHFPPPYVYVATAQALDDEMKLRIRLHKERRKDLWQTIESPIDLSAALESLKGRRKPVLVDCITLWLSNLLCSASTQAELAVDGVCEAIKAVDYPLVIVSNEVGGGIVPDNSLARKFLDLSGLTNQRLARICTSVFLVTAGLPLRLK
;
A
#
# COMPACT_ATOMS: atom_id res chain seq x y z
N MET A 1 -3.78 -13.97 -13.90
CA MET A 1 -2.89 -13.72 -15.04
C MET A 1 -3.20 -12.32 -15.50
N VAL A 2 -2.22 -11.40 -15.47
CA VAL A 2 -2.41 -10.04 -15.96
C VAL A 2 -2.34 -10.09 -17.49
N PRO A 3 -3.29 -9.48 -18.23
CA PRO A 3 -3.21 -9.44 -19.68
C PRO A 3 -1.92 -8.72 -20.13
N PRO A 4 -1.19 -9.24 -21.13
CA PRO A 4 0.11 -8.70 -21.56
C PRO A 4 0.06 -7.27 -22.11
N ASP A 5 -1.13 -6.73 -22.37
CA ASP A 5 -1.34 -5.43 -23.04
C ASP A 5 -1.79 -4.29 -22.09
N GLN A 6 -1.68 -4.45 -20.77
CA GLN A 6 -2.02 -3.37 -19.83
C GLN A 6 -0.82 -2.43 -19.57
N ASP A 7 -0.90 -1.19 -20.06
CA ASP A 7 -0.01 -0.09 -19.68
C ASP A 7 -0.22 0.28 -18.20
N PHE A 8 0.66 -0.21 -17.33
CA PHE A 8 0.67 0.11 -15.89
C PHE A 8 1.38 1.43 -15.62
N ARG A 9 0.66 2.53 -15.77
CA ARG A 9 1.19 3.84 -15.39
C ARG A 9 1.25 3.98 -13.88
N THR A 10 2.38 4.47 -13.37
CA THR A 10 2.63 4.66 -11.94
C THR A 10 2.82 6.16 -11.61
N PRO A 11 2.50 6.62 -10.38
CA PRO A 11 2.09 5.83 -9.21
C PRO A 11 0.73 5.15 -9.37
N LEU A 12 0.62 3.90 -8.96
CA LEU A 12 -0.58 3.07 -9.11
C LEU A 12 -1.13 2.67 -7.76
N LEU A 13 -2.42 2.93 -7.53
CA LEU A 13 -3.14 2.54 -6.32
C LEU A 13 -3.98 1.28 -6.55
N VAL A 14 -3.83 0.29 -5.67
CA VAL A 14 -4.60 -0.94 -5.63
C VAL A 14 -5.47 -0.96 -4.38
N LEU A 15 -6.78 -0.84 -4.59
CA LEU A 15 -7.82 -0.92 -3.58
C LEU A 15 -8.44 -2.31 -3.55
N GLY A 16 -9.05 -2.68 -2.42
CA GLY A 16 -9.90 -3.87 -2.34
C GLY A 16 -10.13 -4.35 -0.91
N GLY A 17 -11.14 -5.20 -0.74
CA GLY A 17 -11.47 -5.77 0.56
C GLY A 17 -10.39 -6.70 1.15
N ALA A 18 -10.61 -7.17 2.36
CA ALA A 18 -9.81 -8.24 2.94
C ALA A 18 -9.93 -9.52 2.08
N ARG A 19 -8.80 -10.23 1.88
CA ARG A 19 -8.73 -11.46 1.07
C ARG A 19 -9.24 -11.33 -0.37
N SER A 20 -9.29 -10.11 -0.92
CA SER A 20 -9.75 -9.90 -2.30
C SER A 20 -8.74 -10.29 -3.39
N GLY A 21 -7.51 -10.68 -3.03
CA GLY A 21 -6.43 -10.98 -3.98
C GLY A 21 -5.57 -9.77 -4.38
N LYS A 22 -5.82 -8.59 -3.82
CA LYS A 22 -5.12 -7.34 -4.20
C LYS A 22 -3.60 -7.37 -4.03
N SER A 23 -3.06 -7.97 -2.98
CA SER A 23 -1.59 -8.05 -2.79
C SER A 23 -0.93 -8.90 -3.86
N THR A 24 -1.51 -10.07 -4.18
CA THR A 24 -1.01 -10.95 -5.25
C THR A 24 -1.08 -10.25 -6.61
N TRP A 25 -2.16 -9.51 -6.87
CA TRP A 25 -2.29 -8.74 -8.10
C TRP A 25 -1.28 -7.57 -8.15
N ALA A 26 -1.12 -6.82 -7.06
CA ALA A 26 -0.15 -5.73 -6.97
C ALA A 26 1.30 -6.20 -7.16
N GLU A 27 1.67 -7.36 -6.60
CA GLU A 27 2.97 -7.99 -6.87
C GLU A 27 3.13 -8.32 -8.36
N SER A 28 2.10 -8.86 -9.01
CA SER A 28 2.16 -9.13 -10.44
C SER A 28 2.35 -7.86 -11.28
N VAL A 29 1.74 -6.74 -10.89
CA VAL A 29 1.97 -5.42 -11.51
C VAL A 29 3.43 -5.00 -11.37
N VAL A 30 4.01 -5.12 -10.17
CA VAL A 30 5.43 -4.78 -9.94
C VAL A 30 6.37 -5.63 -10.79
N HIS A 31 6.03 -6.90 -11.01
CA HIS A 31 6.81 -7.80 -11.88
C HIS A 31 6.78 -7.44 -13.37
N HIS A 32 5.90 -6.52 -13.82
CA HIS A 32 5.97 -5.98 -15.18
C HIS A 32 7.15 -5.01 -15.37
N PHE A 33 7.73 -4.52 -14.26
CA PHE A 33 8.91 -3.67 -14.31
C PHE A 33 10.20 -4.49 -14.15
N PRO A 34 11.35 -3.98 -14.63
CA PRO A 34 12.63 -4.66 -14.45
C PRO A 34 13.03 -4.78 -12.97
N PRO A 35 13.53 -5.94 -12.52
CA PRO A 35 14.11 -6.10 -11.18
C PRO A 35 15.42 -5.28 -11.05
N PRO A 36 15.91 -5.05 -9.82
CA PRO A 36 15.42 -5.56 -8.53
C PRO A 36 14.27 -4.74 -7.94
N TYR A 37 13.45 -5.39 -7.11
CA TYR A 37 12.23 -4.84 -6.50
C TYR A 37 12.43 -4.41 -5.06
N VAL A 38 11.63 -3.47 -4.58
CA VAL A 38 11.60 -3.06 -3.17
C VAL A 38 10.20 -3.26 -2.60
N TYR A 39 10.11 -3.95 -1.47
CA TYR A 39 8.90 -4.11 -0.68
C TYR A 39 8.97 -3.22 0.56
N VAL A 40 8.08 -2.25 0.68
CA VAL A 40 7.94 -1.42 1.87
C VAL A 40 6.83 -2.02 2.74
N ALA A 41 7.25 -2.67 3.81
CA ALA A 41 6.37 -3.30 4.78
C ALA A 41 5.91 -2.27 5.82
N THR A 42 4.62 -1.99 5.87
CA THR A 42 4.05 -1.08 6.89
C THR A 42 3.43 -1.84 8.06
N ALA A 43 3.22 -3.15 7.92
CA ALA A 43 2.68 -3.98 8.98
C ALA A 43 3.68 -4.14 10.14
N GLN A 44 3.21 -4.02 11.38
CA GLN A 44 3.95 -4.50 12.55
C GLN A 44 3.53 -5.95 12.84
N ALA A 45 4.50 -6.82 13.08
CA ALA A 45 4.26 -8.24 13.37
C ALA A 45 3.81 -8.45 14.83
N LEU A 46 2.67 -7.86 15.20
CA LEU A 46 2.16 -7.85 16.57
C LEU A 46 1.51 -9.19 16.98
N ASP A 47 1.03 -9.97 16.01
CA ASP A 47 0.45 -11.30 16.22
C ASP A 47 1.17 -12.40 15.41
N ASP A 48 1.03 -13.65 15.85
CA ASP A 48 1.75 -14.80 15.29
C ASP A 48 1.25 -15.20 13.88
N GLU A 49 -0.01 -14.89 13.54
CA GLU A 49 -0.56 -15.09 12.20
C GLU A 49 0.10 -14.12 11.20
N MET A 50 0.29 -12.87 11.61
CA MET A 50 0.98 -11.84 10.84
C MET A 50 2.47 -12.16 10.70
N LYS A 51 3.12 -12.68 11.75
CA LYS A 51 4.51 -13.20 11.67
C LYS A 51 4.64 -14.34 10.65
N LEU A 52 3.73 -15.30 10.68
CA LEU A 52 3.72 -16.43 9.73
C LEU A 52 3.52 -15.93 8.29
N ARG A 53 2.57 -15.01 8.08
CA ARG A 53 2.35 -14.39 6.77
C ARG A 53 3.57 -13.64 6.26
N ILE A 54 4.23 -12.84 7.11
CA ILE A 54 5.46 -12.13 6.76
C ILE A 54 6.55 -13.12 6.36
N ARG A 55 6.71 -14.22 7.11
CA ARG A 55 7.69 -15.27 6.80
C ARG A 55 7.46 -15.89 5.43
N LEU A 56 6.24 -16.34 5.14
CA LEU A 56 5.87 -16.93 3.85
C LEU A 56 6.09 -15.94 2.69
N HIS A 57 5.80 -14.65 2.90
CA HIS A 57 6.05 -13.63 1.88
C HIS A 57 7.54 -13.36 1.68
N LYS A 58 8.34 -13.30 2.75
CA LYS A 58 9.81 -13.15 2.66
C LYS A 58 10.44 -14.34 1.93
N GLU A 59 9.96 -15.57 2.17
CA GLU A 59 10.45 -16.78 1.49
C GLU A 59 10.17 -16.81 0.00
N ARG A 60 8.98 -16.35 -0.43
CA ARG A 60 8.61 -16.27 -1.86
C ARG A 60 9.41 -15.21 -2.63
N ARG A 61 10.08 -14.29 -1.94
CA ARG A 61 10.70 -13.07 -2.48
C ARG A 61 12.24 -13.10 -2.54
N LYS A 62 12.86 -14.23 -2.22
CA LYS A 62 14.26 -14.34 -1.75
C LYS A 62 15.38 -13.77 -2.65
N ASP A 63 15.24 -13.73 -3.97
CA ASP A 63 16.39 -13.37 -4.83
C ASP A 63 16.34 -11.99 -5.49
N LEU A 64 15.14 -11.38 -5.63
CA LEU A 64 14.97 -10.12 -6.36
C LEU A 64 14.38 -8.98 -5.52
N TRP A 65 13.93 -9.27 -4.29
CA TRP A 65 13.28 -8.27 -3.44
C TRP A 65 14.17 -7.83 -2.29
N GLN A 66 14.27 -6.51 -2.14
CA GLN A 66 14.72 -5.87 -0.91
C GLN A 66 13.49 -5.51 -0.06
N THR A 67 13.48 -5.84 1.23
CA THR A 67 12.43 -5.40 2.15
C THR A 67 12.91 -4.22 3.00
N ILE A 68 12.07 -3.18 3.12
CA ILE A 68 12.25 -2.04 4.02
C ILE A 68 11.04 -2.01 4.95
N GLU A 69 11.26 -2.03 6.25
CA GLU A 69 10.18 -1.92 7.23
C GLU A 69 9.98 -0.44 7.58
N SER A 70 8.77 0.08 7.35
CA SER A 70 8.40 1.47 7.66
C SER A 70 6.97 1.52 8.23
N PRO A 71 6.81 1.15 9.52
CA PRO A 71 5.50 1.11 10.15
C PRO A 71 4.93 2.51 10.48
N ILE A 72 5.78 3.54 10.55
CA ILE A 72 5.42 4.91 10.94
C ILE A 72 5.93 5.92 9.89
N ASP A 73 7.24 5.97 9.64
CA ASP A 73 7.88 6.99 8.78
C ASP A 73 7.86 6.62 7.27
N LEU A 74 6.67 6.40 6.72
CA LEU A 74 6.50 5.95 5.34
C LEU A 74 7.00 6.98 4.32
N SER A 75 6.80 8.28 4.57
CA SER A 75 7.29 9.35 3.70
C SER A 75 8.81 9.31 3.54
N ALA A 76 9.54 9.23 4.65
CA ALA A 76 11.00 9.13 4.67
C ALA A 76 11.50 7.86 3.93
N ALA A 77 10.81 6.73 4.11
CA ALA A 77 11.13 5.50 3.39
C ALA A 77 11.01 5.68 1.87
N LEU A 78 9.92 6.30 1.39
CA LEU A 78 9.71 6.60 -0.03
C LEU A 78 10.76 7.58 -0.57
N GLU A 79 11.13 8.60 0.20
CA GLU A 79 12.16 9.56 -0.19
C GLU A 79 13.54 8.92 -0.32
N SER A 80 13.91 8.02 0.60
CA SER A 80 15.20 7.31 0.59
C SER A 80 15.42 6.43 -0.65
N LEU A 81 14.34 6.11 -1.37
CA LEU A 81 14.34 5.27 -2.58
C LEU A 81 14.51 6.09 -3.86
N LYS A 82 14.39 7.43 -3.79
CA LYS A 82 14.58 8.30 -4.95
C LYS A 82 15.98 8.12 -5.57
N GLY A 83 16.08 8.25 -6.88
CA GLY A 83 17.32 8.05 -7.64
C GLY A 83 17.75 6.59 -7.79
N ARG A 84 17.19 5.64 -7.04
CA ARG A 84 17.49 4.20 -7.19
C ARG A 84 16.79 3.57 -8.40
N ARG A 85 15.67 4.17 -8.84
CA ARG A 85 14.85 3.74 -9.99
C ARG A 85 14.38 2.27 -9.94
N LYS A 86 14.31 1.69 -8.74
CA LYS A 86 13.80 0.33 -8.52
C LYS A 86 12.28 0.35 -8.38
N PRO A 87 11.53 -0.62 -8.93
CA PRO A 87 10.09 -0.71 -8.69
C PRO A 87 9.78 -0.98 -7.22
N VAL A 88 8.79 -0.28 -6.67
CA VAL A 88 8.43 -0.30 -5.26
C VAL A 88 6.99 -0.77 -5.06
N LEU A 89 6.80 -1.70 -4.12
CA LEU A 89 5.50 -2.10 -3.59
C LEU A 89 5.35 -1.63 -2.15
N VAL A 90 4.31 -0.85 -1.85
CA VAL A 90 3.90 -0.51 -0.48
C VAL A 90 2.66 -1.35 -0.12
N ASP A 91 2.74 -2.19 0.92
CA ASP A 91 1.60 -3.00 1.38
C ASP A 91 1.56 -3.02 2.93
N CYS A 92 0.56 -2.39 3.57
CA CYS A 92 -0.48 -1.52 2.99
C CYS A 92 -0.73 -0.24 3.80
N ILE A 93 -1.32 0.75 3.13
CA ILE A 93 -1.69 2.04 3.70
C ILE A 93 -2.61 1.89 4.91
N THR A 94 -3.56 0.96 4.88
CA THR A 94 -4.47 0.77 6.01
C THR A 94 -3.79 0.26 7.28
N LEU A 95 -2.77 -0.59 7.18
CA LEU A 95 -2.00 -0.99 8.36
C LEU A 95 -1.11 0.15 8.86
N TRP A 96 -0.54 0.93 7.95
CA TRP A 96 0.21 2.14 8.31
C TRP A 96 -0.66 3.15 9.08
N LEU A 97 -1.87 3.45 8.60
CA LEU A 97 -2.84 4.31 9.30
C LEU A 97 -3.23 3.74 10.67
N SER A 98 -3.40 2.43 10.77
CA SER A 98 -3.67 1.78 12.07
C SER A 98 -2.51 2.00 13.04
N ASN A 99 -1.26 1.82 12.60
CA ASN A 99 -0.10 2.07 13.45
C ASN A 99 -0.04 3.52 13.92
N LEU A 100 -0.31 4.48 13.04
CA LEU A 100 -0.31 5.92 13.36
C LEU A 100 -1.38 6.30 14.39
N LEU A 101 -2.55 5.68 14.33
CA LEU A 101 -3.62 5.91 15.30
C LEU A 101 -3.36 5.24 16.64
N CYS A 102 -2.59 4.13 16.65
CA CYS A 102 -2.20 3.41 17.85
C CYS A 102 -0.95 4.00 18.51
N SER A 103 -0.03 4.60 17.76
CA SER A 103 1.04 5.41 18.33
C SER A 103 0.41 6.64 18.95
N ALA A 104 0.85 7.05 20.15
CA ALA A 104 0.33 8.22 20.87
C ALA A 104 0.56 9.57 20.15
N SER A 105 0.92 9.54 18.86
CA SER A 105 1.04 10.66 17.94
C SER A 105 -0.33 11.14 17.48
N THR A 106 -0.69 12.37 17.85
CA THR A 106 -1.91 13.07 17.40
C THR A 106 -1.83 13.61 15.96
N GLN A 107 -0.95 13.06 15.11
CA GLN A 107 -0.53 13.68 13.85
C GLN A 107 -0.73 12.79 12.61
N ALA A 108 -1.69 11.87 12.65
CA ALA A 108 -1.94 10.96 11.52
C ALA A 108 -2.26 11.71 10.22
N GLU A 109 -3.01 12.81 10.29
CA GLU A 109 -3.33 13.66 9.15
C GLU A 109 -2.08 14.32 8.53
N LEU A 110 -1.15 14.83 9.36
CA LEU A 110 0.11 15.39 8.90
C LEU A 110 1.01 14.32 8.26
N ALA A 111 1.01 13.10 8.80
CA ALA A 111 1.73 11.98 8.20
C ALA A 111 1.15 11.62 6.81
N VAL A 112 -0.19 11.65 6.65
CA VAL A 112 -0.85 11.48 5.35
C VAL A 112 -0.45 12.57 4.37
N ASP A 113 -0.36 13.83 4.81
CA ASP A 113 0.15 14.92 3.98
C ASP A 113 1.57 14.62 3.47
N GLY A 114 2.48 14.27 4.38
CA GLY A 114 3.86 13.94 4.04
C GLY A 114 3.97 12.77 3.05
N VAL A 115 3.18 11.71 3.23
CA VAL A 115 3.15 10.57 2.29
C VAL A 115 2.59 10.99 0.93
N CYS A 116 1.54 11.81 0.89
CA CYS A 116 1.00 12.31 -0.38
C CYS A 116 2.04 13.12 -1.15
N GLU A 117 2.78 14.01 -0.48
CA GLU A 117 3.85 14.79 -1.11
C GLU A 117 5.02 13.91 -1.57
N ALA A 118 5.41 12.93 -0.75
CA ALA A 118 6.44 11.96 -1.14
C ALA A 118 6.04 11.18 -2.41
N ILE A 119 4.78 10.73 -2.50
CA ILE A 119 4.24 10.00 -3.66
C ILE A 119 4.22 10.87 -4.92
N LYS A 120 3.84 12.15 -4.82
CA LYS A 120 3.86 13.06 -5.99
C LYS A 120 5.27 13.25 -6.55
N ALA A 121 6.29 13.12 -5.71
CA ALA A 121 7.68 13.39 -6.06
C ALA A 121 8.50 12.13 -6.38
N VAL A 122 7.89 10.94 -6.50
CA VAL A 122 8.64 9.72 -6.83
C VAL A 122 9.12 9.72 -8.28
N ASP A 123 10.32 9.17 -8.48
CA ASP A 123 10.99 9.05 -9.78
C ASP A 123 11.21 7.59 -10.19
N TYR A 124 10.41 6.69 -9.61
CA TYR A 124 10.47 5.24 -9.80
C TYR A 124 9.06 4.64 -9.89
N PRO A 125 8.92 3.42 -10.47
CA PRO A 125 7.63 2.74 -10.50
C PRO A 125 7.14 2.45 -9.08
N LEU A 126 5.97 2.99 -8.72
CA LEU A 126 5.39 2.83 -7.39
C LEU A 126 4.00 2.22 -7.47
N VAL A 127 3.82 1.09 -6.78
CA VAL A 127 2.54 0.41 -6.58
C VAL A 127 2.18 0.44 -5.09
N ILE A 128 0.98 0.91 -4.78
CA ILE A 128 0.50 1.14 -3.41
C ILE A 128 -0.74 0.28 -3.18
N VAL A 129 -0.75 -0.51 -2.11
CA VAL A 129 -1.92 -1.29 -1.70
C VAL A 129 -2.61 -0.59 -0.54
N SER A 130 -3.94 -0.50 -0.60
CA SER A 130 -4.79 -0.07 0.50
C SER A 130 -6.06 -0.92 0.57
N ASN A 131 -6.59 -1.15 1.77
CA ASN A 131 -7.90 -1.79 1.89
C ASN A 131 -9.01 -0.77 1.60
N GLU A 132 -10.06 -1.23 0.94
CA GLU A 132 -11.34 -0.52 0.95
C GLU A 132 -12.20 -1.06 2.09
N VAL A 133 -12.51 -0.19 3.06
CA VAL A 133 -13.15 -0.55 4.33
C VAL A 133 -14.47 0.20 4.57
N GLY A 134 -14.76 1.22 3.76
CA GLY A 134 -15.94 2.09 3.90
C GLY A 134 -17.25 1.51 3.38
N GLY A 135 -17.22 0.36 2.71
CA GLY A 135 -18.42 -0.28 2.12
C GLY A 135 -19.31 -1.05 3.10
N GLY A 136 -18.99 -1.03 4.40
CA GLY A 136 -19.69 -1.76 5.45
C GLY A 136 -20.56 -0.87 6.36
N ILE A 137 -20.94 -1.42 7.52
CA ILE A 137 -21.69 -0.69 8.56
C ILE A 137 -20.72 0.23 9.33
N VAL A 138 -21.21 1.39 9.77
CA VAL A 138 -20.47 2.30 10.64
C VAL A 138 -20.23 1.63 12.01
N PRO A 139 -18.97 1.51 12.49
CA PRO A 139 -18.69 0.87 13.77
C PRO A 139 -19.23 1.67 14.97
N ASP A 140 -19.60 0.97 16.05
CA ASP A 140 -19.97 1.60 17.33
C ASP A 140 -18.74 2.12 18.11
N ASN A 141 -17.56 1.58 17.84
CA ASN A 141 -16.30 2.00 18.46
C ASN A 141 -15.79 3.31 17.84
N SER A 142 -15.49 4.31 18.68
CA SER A 142 -15.01 5.64 18.26
C SER A 142 -13.68 5.60 17.49
N LEU A 143 -12.73 4.78 17.94
CA LEU A 143 -11.45 4.59 17.26
C LEU A 143 -11.64 3.93 15.90
N ALA A 144 -12.55 2.96 15.81
CA ALA A 144 -12.87 2.29 14.54
C ALA A 144 -13.54 3.25 13.54
N ARG A 145 -14.43 4.15 13.99
CA ARG A 145 -14.98 5.22 13.14
C ARG A 145 -13.89 6.18 12.66
N LYS A 146 -13.02 6.65 13.56
CA LYS A 146 -11.89 7.52 13.18
C LYS A 146 -10.98 6.86 12.15
N PHE A 147 -10.70 5.56 12.31
CA PHE A 147 -9.93 4.79 11.33
C PHE A 147 -10.66 4.69 9.98
N LEU A 148 -11.97 4.40 9.98
CA LEU A 148 -12.79 4.32 8.77
C LEU A 148 -12.75 5.65 7.99
N ASP A 149 -12.99 6.77 8.68
CA ASP A 149 -13.00 8.11 8.09
C ASP A 149 -11.63 8.47 7.52
N LEU A 150 -10.56 8.29 8.32
CA LEU A 150 -9.20 8.59 7.89
C LEU A 150 -8.76 7.70 6.72
N SER A 151 -9.11 6.41 6.73
CA SER A 151 -8.81 5.49 5.64
C SER A 151 -9.51 5.90 4.35
N GLY A 152 -10.80 6.24 4.42
CA GLY A 152 -11.57 6.70 3.26
C GLY A 152 -11.02 8.00 2.67
N LEU A 153 -10.73 8.98 3.53
CA LEU A 153 -10.13 10.25 3.11
C LEU A 153 -8.74 10.06 2.51
N THR A 154 -7.91 9.20 3.12
CA THR A 154 -6.58 8.86 2.59
C THR A 154 -6.70 8.20 1.22
N ASN A 155 -7.57 7.20 1.05
CA ASN A 155 -7.79 6.52 -0.23
C ASN A 155 -8.21 7.50 -1.33
N GLN A 156 -9.11 8.45 -1.03
CA GLN A 156 -9.51 9.50 -1.98
C GLN A 156 -8.32 10.39 -2.39
N ARG A 157 -7.49 10.80 -1.44
CA ARG A 157 -6.30 11.63 -1.72
C ARG A 157 -5.29 10.86 -2.58
N LEU A 158 -5.01 9.61 -2.24
CA LEU A 158 -4.13 8.74 -3.02
C LEU A 158 -4.66 8.52 -4.43
N ALA A 159 -5.97 8.28 -4.60
CA ALA A 159 -6.58 8.10 -5.91
C ALA A 159 -6.47 9.36 -6.80
N ARG A 160 -6.51 10.56 -6.21
CA ARG A 160 -6.31 11.82 -6.95
C ARG A 160 -4.89 11.94 -7.49
N ILE A 161 -3.88 11.62 -6.66
CA ILE A 161 -2.46 11.79 -7.03
C ILE A 161 -1.91 10.63 -7.87
N CYS A 162 -2.43 9.41 -7.72
CA CYS A 162 -1.98 8.25 -8.50
C CYS A 162 -2.45 8.36 -9.95
N THR A 163 -1.61 7.94 -10.89
CA THR A 163 -1.92 7.95 -12.32
C THR A 163 -2.95 6.89 -12.67
N SER A 164 -2.89 5.73 -12.00
CA SER A 164 -3.83 4.63 -12.19
C SER A 164 -4.39 4.14 -10.85
N VAL A 165 -5.65 3.72 -10.88
CA VAL A 165 -6.36 3.20 -9.70
C VAL A 165 -7.12 1.94 -10.09
N PHE A 166 -6.93 0.88 -9.33
CA PHE A 166 -7.62 -0.39 -9.53
C PHE A 166 -8.35 -0.82 -8.25
N LEU A 167 -9.54 -1.38 -8.42
CA LEU A 167 -10.27 -2.10 -7.38
C LEU A 167 -10.17 -3.59 -7.66
N VAL A 168 -9.64 -4.37 -6.71
CA VAL A 168 -9.53 -5.83 -6.86
C VAL A 168 -10.57 -6.52 -5.99
N THR A 169 -11.42 -7.33 -6.62
CA THR A 169 -12.48 -8.12 -5.99
C THR A 169 -12.41 -9.56 -6.48
N ALA A 170 -12.41 -10.54 -5.57
CA ALA A 170 -12.30 -11.97 -5.91
C ALA A 170 -11.13 -12.31 -6.85
N GLY A 171 -10.01 -11.60 -6.72
CA GLY A 171 -8.81 -11.74 -7.54
C GLY A 171 -8.88 -11.03 -8.90
N LEU A 172 -9.99 -10.38 -9.22
CA LEU A 172 -10.23 -9.72 -10.49
C LEU A 172 -10.01 -8.20 -10.37
N PRO A 173 -9.10 -7.61 -11.17
CA PRO A 173 -8.88 -6.18 -11.18
C PRO A 173 -9.93 -5.45 -12.02
N LEU A 174 -10.50 -4.37 -11.47
CA LEU A 174 -11.29 -3.38 -12.19
C LEU A 174 -10.52 -2.06 -12.22
N ARG A 175 -10.23 -1.55 -13.42
CA ARG A 175 -9.60 -0.23 -13.57
C ARG A 175 -10.63 0.87 -13.32
N LEU A 176 -10.33 1.76 -12.38
CA LEU A 176 -11.14 2.94 -12.06
C LEU A 176 -10.59 4.21 -12.74
N LYS A 177 -9.27 4.27 -12.94
CA LYS A 177 -8.50 5.37 -13.55
C LYS A 177 -7.28 4.80 -14.26
#